data_AF-A0AAW3F6V2-F1
#
_entry.id   AF-A0AAW3F6V2-F1
#
_cell.length_a   1.000
_cell.length_b   1.000
_cell.length_c   1.000
_cell.angle_alpha   90.00
_cell.angle_beta   90.00
_cell.angle_gamma   90.00
#
_symmetry.space_group_name_H-M   'P 1'
#
loop_
_entity.id
_entity.type
_entity.pdbx_description
1 polymer ?
#
loop_
_entity_poly.entity_id
_entity_poly.type
_entity_poly.pdbx_seq_one_letter_code
_entity_poly.pdbx_strand_id
1 'polypeptide(L)'
;MMRKFVVSIAALAACHLAHAQASPAVGIWEQLSVASAQGDHARQRRDFVFTNQKLDEDTVFSGLVDVGTRAAVVCCVKVQKGAALTLPQLLQKYQWEDDDVAHLKSITGAKYIYEARVVNDAEQNARMRKLVKSLNMPPPLSPYSAAVIAGKLSAVELDKHFTVGTAAITFSTRSLRGGDALAYQFSVNGSALTLTEQNYPD
;
A
#
# COMPACT_ATOMS: atom_id res chain seq x y z
N MET A 1 -9.87 -69.92 26.60
CA MET A 1 -9.54 -69.24 25.32
C MET A 1 -10.80 -68.65 24.73
N MET A 2 -10.91 -67.32 24.67
CA MET A 2 -11.65 -66.55 23.65
C MET A 2 -11.51 -65.07 24.00
N ARG A 3 -10.64 -64.37 23.24
CA ARG A 3 -10.49 -62.92 23.22
C ARG A 3 -11.73 -62.32 22.58
N LYS A 4 -12.39 -61.35 23.23
CA LYS A 4 -13.35 -60.46 22.57
C LYS A 4 -12.67 -59.11 22.33
N PHE A 5 -12.53 -58.76 21.06
CA PHE A 5 -11.94 -57.51 20.59
C PHE A 5 -12.89 -56.34 20.90
N VAL A 6 -12.34 -55.30 21.52
CA VAL A 6 -12.97 -53.98 21.62
C VAL A 6 -12.67 -53.24 20.32
N VAL A 7 -13.71 -52.87 19.57
CA VAL A 7 -13.58 -51.96 18.42
C VAL A 7 -13.91 -50.56 18.91
N SER A 8 -12.87 -49.75 19.13
CA SER A 8 -13.00 -48.31 19.34
C SER A 8 -13.00 -47.62 17.98
N ILE A 9 -14.14 -47.05 17.59
CA ILE A 9 -14.25 -46.17 16.41
C ILE A 9 -13.65 -44.82 16.83
N ALA A 10 -12.40 -44.58 16.44
CA ALA A 10 -11.78 -43.27 16.56
C ALA A 10 -12.25 -42.39 15.40
N ALA A 11 -13.21 -41.50 15.67
CA ALA A 11 -13.54 -40.40 14.77
C ALA A 11 -12.38 -39.39 14.80
N LEU A 12 -11.42 -39.55 13.90
CA LEU A 12 -10.43 -38.53 13.57
C LEU A 12 -11.17 -37.39 12.87
N ALA A 13 -11.62 -36.42 13.67
CA ALA A 13 -12.05 -35.13 13.18
C ALA A 13 -10.87 -34.47 12.47
N ALA A 14 -10.88 -34.56 11.13
CA ALA A 14 -10.05 -33.73 10.28
C ALA A 14 -10.50 -32.28 10.45
N CYS A 15 -9.96 -31.61 11.46
CA CYS A 15 -9.89 -30.16 11.47
C CYS A 15 -8.97 -29.77 10.31
N HIS A 16 -9.55 -29.71 9.11
CA HIS A 16 -9.00 -28.92 8.02
C HIS A 16 -8.86 -27.51 8.55
N LEU A 17 -7.62 -27.16 8.89
CA LEU A 17 -7.21 -25.80 9.19
C LEU A 17 -7.60 -24.94 8.00
N ALA A 18 -8.79 -24.35 8.07
CA ALA A 18 -9.11 -23.16 7.31
C ALA A 18 -8.16 -22.08 7.82
N HIS A 19 -6.94 -22.06 7.28
CA HIS A 19 -6.12 -20.86 7.28
C HIS A 19 -6.93 -19.82 6.52
N ALA A 20 -7.70 -19.04 7.25
CA ALA A 20 -8.34 -17.85 6.72
C ALA A 20 -7.22 -16.99 6.15
N GLN A 21 -7.08 -17.00 4.83
CA GLN A 21 -6.09 -16.22 4.11
C GLN A 21 -6.26 -14.77 4.57
N ALA A 22 -5.21 -14.21 5.16
CA ALA A 22 -5.27 -12.87 5.73
C ALA A 22 -5.71 -11.89 4.64
N SER A 23 -6.64 -10.99 4.98
CA SER A 23 -7.10 -9.95 4.05
C SER A 23 -5.90 -9.12 3.58
N PRO A 24 -5.86 -8.71 2.30
CA PRO A 24 -4.72 -7.95 1.78
C PRO A 24 -4.62 -6.60 2.49
N ALA A 25 -3.40 -6.17 2.77
CA ALA A 25 -3.13 -4.84 3.29
C ALA A 25 -3.54 -3.81 2.25
N VAL A 26 -4.10 -2.69 2.69
CA VAL A 26 -4.43 -1.56 1.81
C VAL A 26 -3.88 -0.28 2.43
N GLY A 27 -3.55 0.68 1.58
CA GLY A 27 -2.82 1.86 2.02
C GLY A 27 -2.69 2.95 0.97
N ILE A 28 -1.79 3.86 1.25
CA ILE A 28 -1.31 4.90 0.34
C ILE A 28 0.20 4.71 0.16
N TRP A 29 0.66 4.75 -1.08
CA TRP A 29 2.06 4.91 -1.43
C TRP A 29 2.35 6.38 -1.67
N GLU A 30 3.30 6.89 -0.88
CA GLU A 30 3.84 8.24 -1.01
C GLU A 30 5.25 8.19 -1.58
N GLN A 31 5.57 9.10 -2.49
CA GLN A 31 6.94 9.36 -2.91
C GLN A 31 7.28 10.84 -2.78
N LEU A 32 8.13 11.16 -1.81
CA LEU A 32 8.55 12.51 -1.47
C LEU A 32 10.04 12.71 -1.69
N SER A 33 10.44 13.96 -1.84
CA SER A 33 11.83 14.37 -1.89
C SER A 33 12.37 14.60 -0.47
N VAL A 34 13.47 13.97 -0.10
CA VAL A 34 14.21 14.26 1.15
C VAL A 34 15.58 14.84 0.84
N ALA A 35 16.07 15.74 1.68
CA ALA A 35 17.45 16.21 1.55
C ALA A 35 18.45 15.07 1.82
N SER A 36 19.57 15.01 1.08
CA SER A 36 20.61 14.03 1.38
C SER A 36 21.27 14.34 2.73
N ALA A 37 21.62 13.30 3.49
CA ALA A 37 22.32 13.45 4.76
C ALA A 37 23.78 13.96 4.62
N GLN A 38 24.27 14.12 3.39
CA GLN A 38 25.69 14.34 3.10
C GLN A 38 26.04 15.80 2.73
N GLY A 39 25.12 16.75 2.92
CA GLY A 39 25.40 18.17 2.68
C GLY A 39 25.46 18.56 1.20
N ASP A 40 25.41 17.60 0.28
CA ASP A 40 25.13 17.86 -1.12
C ASP A 40 23.67 18.29 -1.26
N HIS A 41 23.44 19.40 -1.97
CA HIS A 41 22.13 19.92 -2.39
C HIS A 41 21.29 18.90 -3.20
N ALA A 42 21.77 17.69 -3.39
CA ALA A 42 21.08 16.59 -4.05
C ALA A 42 19.91 16.11 -3.18
N ARG A 43 18.70 16.45 -3.58
CA ARG A 43 17.46 15.87 -3.08
C ARG A 43 17.30 14.44 -3.61
N GLN A 44 16.89 13.51 -2.77
CA GLN A 44 16.63 12.11 -3.13
C GLN A 44 15.16 11.79 -2.94
N ARG A 45 14.50 11.15 -3.92
CA ARG A 45 13.13 10.68 -3.72
C ARG A 45 13.12 9.38 -2.91
N ARG A 46 12.19 9.30 -1.95
CA ARG A 46 11.98 8.16 -1.06
C ARG A 46 10.52 7.73 -1.13
N ASP A 47 10.32 6.42 -1.21
CA ASP A 47 9.00 5.81 -1.22
C ASP A 47 8.60 5.36 0.19
N PHE A 48 7.34 5.59 0.56
CA PHE A 48 6.75 5.16 1.81
C PHE A 48 5.40 4.52 1.55
N VAL A 49 5.03 3.52 2.34
CA VAL A 49 3.69 2.93 2.34
C VAL A 49 3.05 3.14 3.70
N PHE A 50 1.95 3.90 3.71
CA PHE A 50 1.05 4.09 4.83
C PHE A 50 -0.07 3.05 4.74
N THR A 51 -0.14 2.10 5.66
CA THR A 51 -1.02 0.92 5.54
C THR A 51 -1.88 0.70 6.78
N ASN A 52 -3.02 0.02 6.58
CA ASN A 52 -4.00 -0.29 7.62
C ASN A 52 -3.60 -1.45 8.54
N GLN A 53 -2.65 -2.28 8.12
CA GLN A 53 -2.24 -3.48 8.86
C GLN A 53 -0.72 -3.64 8.91
N LYS A 54 -0.25 -4.31 9.97
CA LYS A 54 1.16 -4.66 10.11
C LYS A 54 1.54 -5.69 9.04
N LEU A 55 2.75 -5.55 8.51
CA LEU A 55 3.32 -6.48 7.54
C LEU A 55 4.21 -7.48 8.28
N ASP A 56 3.86 -8.76 8.17
CA ASP A 56 4.59 -9.87 8.82
C ASP A 56 5.64 -10.50 7.91
N GLU A 57 5.68 -10.10 6.64
CA GLU A 57 6.59 -10.57 5.59
C GLU A 57 6.91 -9.47 4.57
N ASP A 58 7.93 -9.72 3.73
CA ASP A 58 8.22 -8.88 2.57
C ASP A 58 6.97 -8.80 1.69
N THR A 59 6.50 -7.58 1.44
CA THR A 59 5.20 -7.36 0.79
C THR A 59 5.38 -6.51 -0.44
N VAL A 60 4.85 -6.97 -1.57
CA VAL A 60 4.72 -6.18 -2.80
C VAL A 60 3.33 -5.57 -2.83
N PHE A 61 3.28 -4.28 -3.12
CA PHE A 61 2.05 -3.52 -3.28
C PHE A 61 1.87 -3.11 -4.74
N SER A 62 0.66 -3.31 -5.26
CA SER A 62 0.22 -2.72 -6.51
C SER A 62 -0.44 -1.37 -6.22
N GLY A 63 0.03 -0.33 -6.89
CA GLY A 63 -0.63 0.98 -6.90
C GLY A 63 -1.90 0.96 -7.73
N LEU A 64 -2.89 1.72 -7.29
CA LEU A 64 -4.20 1.88 -7.90
C LEU A 64 -4.46 3.37 -8.11
N VAL A 65 -4.79 3.73 -9.35
CA VAL A 65 -5.18 5.09 -9.72
C VAL A 65 -6.61 5.04 -10.22
N ASP A 66 -7.48 5.86 -9.64
CA ASP A 66 -8.85 6.00 -10.10
C ASP A 66 -8.88 6.69 -11.47
N VAL A 67 -9.48 6.04 -12.47
CA VAL A 67 -9.62 6.57 -13.83
C VAL A 67 -11.10 6.63 -14.25
N GLY A 68 -11.99 6.92 -13.31
CA GLY A 68 -13.43 7.04 -13.53
C GLY A 68 -14.16 5.74 -13.22
N THR A 69 -14.59 4.99 -14.23
CA THR A 69 -15.34 3.73 -14.04
C THR A 69 -14.44 2.53 -13.71
N ARG A 70 -13.12 2.71 -13.76
CA ARG A 70 -12.11 1.67 -13.53
C ARG A 70 -10.98 2.16 -12.62
N ALA A 71 -10.15 1.22 -12.19
CA ALA A 71 -8.88 1.50 -11.53
C ALA A 71 -7.74 1.09 -12.46
N ALA A 72 -6.83 2.01 -12.76
CA ALA A 72 -5.58 1.69 -13.45
C ALA A 72 -4.57 1.14 -12.43
N VAL A 73 -3.86 0.08 -12.82
CA VAL A 73 -2.84 -0.54 -11.97
C VAL A 73 -1.46 0.00 -12.30
N VAL A 74 -0.76 0.49 -11.27
CA VAL A 74 0.62 0.94 -11.30
C VAL A 74 1.44 0.00 -10.43
N CYS A 75 2.10 -0.97 -11.04
CA CYS A 75 2.88 -1.98 -10.32
C CYS A 75 4.38 -1.70 -10.44
N CYS A 76 5.15 -1.68 -9.36
CA CYS A 76 4.78 -1.91 -7.96
C CYS A 76 5.81 -1.24 -7.04
N VAL A 77 5.49 -1.19 -5.75
CA VAL A 77 6.48 -0.93 -4.71
C VAL A 77 6.64 -2.15 -3.80
N LYS A 78 7.86 -2.38 -3.32
CA LYS A 78 8.19 -3.44 -2.37
C LYS A 78 8.50 -2.83 -1.02
N VAL A 79 7.96 -3.44 0.02
CA VAL A 79 8.30 -3.18 1.42
C VAL A 79 9.02 -4.41 1.93
N GLN A 80 10.25 -4.23 2.39
CA GLN A 80 10.97 -5.30 3.11
C GLN A 80 10.41 -5.40 4.52
N LYS A 81 10.31 -6.62 5.03
CA LYS A 81 9.91 -6.89 6.41
C LYS A 81 10.82 -6.12 7.36
N GLY A 82 10.20 -5.37 8.26
CA GLY A 82 10.91 -4.56 9.22
C GLY A 82 9.98 -4.00 10.29
N ALA A 83 10.57 -3.24 11.21
CA ALA A 83 9.78 -2.44 12.13
C ALA A 83 9.02 -1.36 11.36
N ALA A 84 7.71 -1.28 11.58
CA ALA A 84 6.95 -0.11 11.14
C ALA A 84 7.51 1.14 11.81
N LEU A 85 7.61 2.22 11.05
CA LEU A 85 7.92 3.55 11.56
C LEU A 85 6.66 4.18 12.15
N THR A 86 6.83 4.96 13.20
CA THR A 86 5.85 5.96 13.59
C THR A 86 6.08 7.25 12.81
N LEU A 87 5.05 8.10 12.69
CA LEU A 87 5.21 9.40 12.04
C LEU A 87 6.32 10.25 12.70
N PRO A 88 6.41 10.36 14.04
CA PRO A 88 7.54 11.05 14.68
C PRO A 88 8.91 10.48 14.31
N GLN A 89 9.04 9.14 14.23
CA GLN A 89 10.30 8.51 13.81
C GLN A 89 10.65 8.84 12.36
N LEU A 90 9.66 8.84 11.46
CA LEU A 90 9.84 9.23 10.06
C LEU A 90 10.30 10.70 9.95
N LEU A 91 9.63 11.60 10.67
CA LEU A 91 9.94 13.04 10.68
C LEU A 91 11.31 13.34 11.30
N GLN A 92 11.79 12.51 12.21
CA GLN A 92 13.13 12.63 12.79
C GLN A 92 14.22 12.03 11.88
N LYS A 93 13.90 10.98 11.13
CA LYS A 93 14.87 10.23 10.31
C LYS A 93 15.37 11.01 9.11
N TYR A 94 14.54 11.87 8.53
CA TYR A 94 14.85 12.64 7.33
C TYR A 94 14.69 14.14 7.56
N GLN A 95 15.37 14.92 6.74
CA GLN A 95 15.14 16.36 6.66
C GLN A 95 14.04 16.61 5.61
N TRP A 96 13.00 17.30 6.06
CA TRP A 96 11.76 17.56 5.33
C TRP A 96 11.56 19.06 5.17
N GLU A 97 10.95 19.47 4.06
CA GLU A 97 10.40 20.83 3.94
C GLU A 97 9.10 20.92 4.75
N ASP A 98 8.70 22.15 5.13
CA ASP A 98 7.49 22.36 5.94
C ASP A 98 6.22 21.81 5.27
N ASP A 99 6.12 21.95 3.94
CA ASP A 99 5.00 21.41 3.16
C ASP A 99 4.97 19.88 3.16
N ASP A 100 6.13 19.21 3.12
CA ASP A 100 6.23 17.75 3.25
C ASP A 100 5.77 17.31 4.64
N VAL A 101 6.19 18.01 5.69
CA VAL A 101 5.78 17.72 7.07
C VAL A 101 4.27 17.89 7.23
N ALA A 102 3.72 18.97 6.69
CA ALA A 102 2.28 19.25 6.74
C ALA A 102 1.48 18.17 6.00
N HIS A 103 1.92 17.82 4.79
CA HIS A 103 1.30 16.76 3.99
C HIS A 103 1.35 15.41 4.69
N LEU A 104 2.51 14.97 5.21
CA LEU A 104 2.64 13.70 5.93
C LEU A 104 1.75 13.63 7.18
N LYS A 105 1.57 14.75 7.89
CA LYS A 105 0.65 14.86 9.03
C LYS A 105 -0.83 14.85 8.64
N SER A 106 -1.14 15.21 7.40
CA SER A 106 -2.50 15.20 6.86
C SER A 106 -3.00 13.80 6.51
N ILE A 107 -2.08 12.83 6.37
CA ILE A 107 -2.42 11.44 6.04
C ILE A 107 -3.14 10.79 7.22
N THR A 108 -4.38 10.33 7.02
CA THR A 108 -5.18 9.64 8.05
C THR A 108 -5.73 8.30 7.58
N GLY A 109 -6.19 7.47 8.52
CA GLY A 109 -6.73 6.12 8.26
C GLY A 109 -5.68 5.01 8.25
N ALA A 110 -4.41 5.34 8.03
CA ALA A 110 -3.29 4.40 8.12
C ALA A 110 -2.87 4.18 9.59
N LYS A 111 -2.37 2.98 9.88
CA LYS A 111 -1.92 2.58 11.23
C LYS A 111 -0.42 2.31 11.30
N TYR A 112 0.20 1.99 10.16
CA TYR A 112 1.61 1.62 10.07
C TYR A 112 2.25 2.34 8.90
N ILE A 113 3.52 2.71 9.04
CA ILE A 113 4.32 3.35 8.00
C ILE A 113 5.52 2.47 7.73
N TYR A 114 5.82 2.24 6.46
CA TYR A 114 6.99 1.49 6.04
C TYR A 114 7.75 2.25 4.96
N GLU A 115 9.08 2.12 4.97
CA GLU A 115 9.86 2.48 3.80
C GLU A 115 9.64 1.45 2.70
N ALA A 116 9.43 1.96 1.50
CA ALA A 116 9.25 1.15 0.31
C ALA A 116 10.35 1.47 -0.69
N ARG A 117 10.39 0.66 -1.74
CA ARG A 117 11.18 0.94 -2.95
C ARG A 117 10.37 0.54 -4.15
N VAL A 118 10.47 1.31 -5.22
CA VAL A 118 10.05 0.84 -6.54
C VAL A 118 10.68 -0.53 -6.85
N VAL A 119 9.88 -1.45 -7.39
CA VAL A 119 10.38 -2.76 -7.84
C VAL A 119 11.34 -2.61 -9.02
N ASN A 120 12.17 -3.61 -9.26
CA ASN A 120 13.16 -3.56 -10.34
C ASN A 120 12.46 -3.45 -11.71
N ASP A 121 13.12 -2.87 -12.71
CA ASP A 121 12.53 -2.58 -14.04
C ASP A 121 11.86 -3.78 -14.72
N ALA A 122 12.40 -4.98 -14.52
CA ALA A 122 11.86 -6.24 -15.05
C ALA A 122 10.48 -6.60 -14.48
N GLU A 123 10.12 -6.07 -13.31
CA GLU A 123 8.86 -6.33 -12.62
C GLU A 123 7.83 -5.21 -12.82
N GLN A 124 8.26 -4.07 -13.35
CA GLN A 124 7.41 -2.91 -13.59
C GLN A 124 6.51 -3.14 -14.80
N ASN A 125 5.25 -2.71 -14.70
CA ASN A 125 4.38 -2.62 -15.85
C ASN A 125 4.68 -1.33 -16.67
N ALA A 126 4.08 -1.19 -17.85
CA ALA A 126 4.35 -0.04 -18.72
C ALA A 126 3.98 1.32 -18.07
N ARG A 127 2.90 1.36 -17.27
CA ARG A 127 2.47 2.57 -16.55
C ARG A 127 3.49 2.96 -15.49
N MET A 128 3.99 1.99 -14.72
CA MET A 128 5.04 2.22 -13.72
C MET A 128 6.34 2.70 -14.34
N ARG A 129 6.80 2.09 -15.44
CA ARG A 129 8.02 2.57 -16.14
C ARG A 129 7.89 4.03 -16.56
N LYS A 130 6.73 4.42 -17.08
CA LYS A 130 6.44 5.82 -17.45
C LYS A 130 6.43 6.72 -16.22
N LEU A 131 5.80 6.28 -15.13
CA LEU A 131 5.75 7.00 -13.87
C LEU A 131 7.15 7.22 -13.30
N VAL A 132 7.93 6.15 -13.12
CA VAL A 132 9.31 6.21 -12.57
C VAL A 132 10.19 7.13 -13.39
N LYS A 133 10.10 7.06 -14.73
CA LYS A 133 10.81 8.01 -15.61
C LYS A 133 10.40 9.45 -15.31
N SER A 134 9.11 9.72 -15.11
CA SER A 134 8.60 11.05 -14.78
C SER A 134 9.07 11.54 -13.40
N LEU A 135 9.04 10.66 -12.40
CA LEU A 135 9.43 10.97 -11.02
C LEU A 135 10.92 11.26 -10.87
N ASN A 136 11.75 10.69 -11.74
CA ASN A 136 13.19 10.91 -11.77
C ASN A 136 13.63 12.17 -12.55
N MET A 137 12.72 12.89 -13.24
CA MET A 137 13.08 14.13 -13.97
C MET A 137 13.05 15.35 -13.05
N PRO A 138 14.17 16.06 -12.81
CA PRO A 138 14.15 17.26 -11.98
C PRO A 138 13.44 18.46 -12.63
N PRO A 139 12.68 19.28 -11.89
CA PRO A 139 12.11 19.04 -10.57
C PRO A 139 10.62 18.65 -10.65
N PRO A 140 10.19 17.47 -10.17
CA PRO A 140 8.80 17.30 -9.77
C PRO A 140 8.70 17.88 -8.36
N LEU A 141 8.17 19.10 -8.25
CA LEU A 141 8.07 19.83 -6.97
C LEU A 141 7.10 19.14 -5.98
N SER A 142 6.13 18.39 -6.48
CA SER A 142 5.10 17.75 -5.66
C SER A 142 5.40 16.26 -5.35
N PRO A 143 4.90 15.75 -4.22
CA PRO A 143 4.82 14.33 -3.95
C PRO A 143 4.04 13.59 -5.03
N TYR A 144 4.30 12.30 -5.14
CA TYR A 144 3.40 11.40 -5.84
C TYR A 144 2.69 10.54 -4.80
N SER A 145 1.35 10.55 -4.86
CA SER A 145 0.50 9.69 -4.03
C SER A 145 -0.34 8.76 -4.89
N ALA A 146 -0.52 7.52 -4.42
CA ALA A 146 -1.49 6.59 -4.98
C ALA A 146 -1.98 5.61 -3.93
N ALA A 147 -3.25 5.20 -4.04
CA ALA A 147 -3.76 4.06 -3.30
C ALA A 147 -2.93 2.79 -3.59
N VAL A 148 -2.75 1.92 -2.62
CA VAL A 148 -2.08 0.63 -2.80
C VAL A 148 -2.86 -0.51 -2.16
N ILE A 149 -2.68 -1.70 -2.75
CA ILE A 149 -3.14 -2.97 -2.19
C ILE A 149 -2.01 -4.00 -2.24
N ALA A 150 -1.85 -4.77 -1.16
CA ALA A 150 -0.86 -5.84 -1.09
C ALA A 150 -1.24 -6.96 -2.05
N GLY A 151 -0.24 -7.42 -2.79
CA GLY A 151 -0.38 -8.37 -3.88
C GLY A 151 -0.01 -7.76 -5.22
N LYS A 152 0.53 -8.60 -6.10
CA LYS A 152 0.86 -8.23 -7.48
C LYS A 152 -0.38 -8.42 -8.35
N LEU A 153 -0.88 -7.34 -8.93
CA LEU A 153 -2.01 -7.36 -9.86
C LEU A 153 -1.46 -7.40 -11.30
N SER A 154 -1.82 -8.43 -12.05
CA SER A 154 -1.38 -8.64 -13.43
C SER A 154 -2.18 -7.82 -14.44
N ALA A 155 -3.42 -7.47 -14.12
CA ALA A 155 -4.26 -6.64 -14.96
C ALA A 155 -3.74 -5.19 -14.99
N VAL A 156 -3.83 -4.54 -16.15
CA VAL A 156 -3.44 -3.12 -16.32
C VAL A 156 -4.56 -2.19 -15.85
N GLU A 157 -5.80 -2.66 -15.93
CA GLU A 157 -7.00 -2.00 -15.43
C GLU A 157 -7.90 -3.02 -14.77
N LEU A 158 -8.65 -2.57 -13.77
CA LEU A 158 -9.58 -3.36 -13.00
C LEU A 158 -10.92 -2.62 -12.95
N ASP A 159 -12.01 -3.37 -12.89
CA ASP A 159 -13.29 -2.81 -12.47
C ASP A 159 -13.19 -2.32 -11.02
N LYS A 160 -14.10 -1.44 -10.59
CA LYS A 160 -14.12 -0.92 -9.21
C LYS A 160 -14.34 -2.00 -8.16
N HIS A 161 -14.90 -3.13 -8.57
CA HIS A 161 -15.06 -4.34 -7.77
C HIS A 161 -14.20 -5.44 -8.40
N PHE A 162 -13.26 -5.98 -7.64
CA PHE A 162 -12.34 -7.00 -8.10
C PHE A 162 -11.93 -7.92 -6.94
N THR A 163 -11.12 -8.94 -7.23
CA THR A 163 -10.63 -9.86 -6.20
C THR A 163 -9.11 -9.84 -6.12
N VAL A 164 -8.59 -10.02 -4.91
CA VAL A 164 -7.16 -10.21 -4.63
C VAL A 164 -7.02 -11.44 -3.75
N GLY A 165 -6.46 -12.52 -4.30
CA GLY A 165 -6.56 -13.84 -3.67
C GLY A 165 -8.03 -14.23 -3.52
N THR A 166 -8.45 -14.49 -2.29
CA THR A 166 -9.86 -14.79 -1.94
C THR A 166 -10.64 -13.56 -1.46
N ALA A 167 -10.00 -12.40 -1.33
CA ALA A 167 -10.64 -11.21 -0.80
C ALA A 167 -11.38 -10.43 -1.89
N ALA A 168 -12.64 -10.08 -1.63
CA ALA A 168 -13.43 -9.17 -2.46
C ALA A 168 -13.06 -7.72 -2.13
N ILE A 169 -12.66 -6.96 -3.15
CA ILE A 169 -12.19 -5.58 -3.03
C ILE A 169 -13.15 -4.65 -3.76
N THR A 170 -13.51 -3.54 -3.12
CA THR A 170 -14.06 -2.36 -3.79
C THR A 170 -13.12 -1.19 -3.59
N PHE A 171 -12.84 -0.42 -4.64
CA PHE A 171 -11.97 0.76 -4.58
C PHE A 171 -12.59 1.95 -5.31
N SER A 172 -12.53 3.13 -4.69
CA SER A 172 -12.84 4.41 -5.32
C SER A 172 -12.05 5.55 -4.68
N THR A 173 -11.85 6.63 -5.41
CA THR A 173 -11.38 7.91 -4.84
C THR A 173 -12.47 8.95 -4.82
N ARG A 174 -12.43 9.86 -3.84
CA ARG A 174 -13.36 10.98 -3.73
C ARG A 174 -12.64 12.24 -3.26
N SER A 175 -12.83 13.35 -3.97
CA SER A 175 -12.42 14.66 -3.46
C SER A 175 -13.29 15.10 -2.29
N LEU A 176 -12.66 15.59 -1.23
CA LEU A 176 -13.27 16.12 -0.03
C LEU A 176 -13.07 17.65 0.03
N ARG A 177 -13.89 18.32 0.84
CA ARG A 177 -13.73 19.75 1.19
C ARG A 177 -13.56 20.67 -0.03
N GLY A 178 -14.35 20.46 -1.07
CA GLY A 178 -14.30 21.32 -2.27
C GLY A 178 -13.08 21.10 -3.17
N GLY A 179 -12.26 20.09 -2.90
CA GLY A 179 -11.06 19.78 -3.68
C GLY A 179 -9.81 19.64 -2.82
N ASP A 180 -9.77 20.24 -1.63
CA ASP A 180 -8.57 20.39 -0.79
C ASP A 180 -8.00 19.08 -0.23
N ALA A 181 -8.74 17.98 -0.30
CA ALA A 181 -8.30 16.69 0.20
C ALA A 181 -8.83 15.55 -0.68
N LEU A 182 -8.12 14.44 -0.68
CA LEU A 182 -8.48 13.22 -1.38
C LEU A 182 -8.76 12.10 -0.38
N ALA A 183 -9.82 11.34 -0.63
CA ALA A 183 -10.15 10.14 0.12
C ALA A 183 -10.00 8.90 -0.78
N TYR A 184 -9.21 7.94 -0.33
CA TYR A 184 -9.09 6.61 -0.91
C TYR A 184 -9.99 5.66 -0.12
N GLN A 185 -11.03 5.17 -0.76
CA GLN A 185 -12.03 4.32 -0.14
C GLN A 185 -11.84 2.88 -0.58
N PHE A 186 -11.58 2.02 0.40
CA PHE A 186 -11.50 0.58 0.21
C PHE A 186 -12.66 -0.11 0.93
N SER A 187 -13.17 -1.19 0.36
CA SER A 187 -13.90 -2.22 1.09
C SER A 187 -13.21 -3.55 0.86
N VAL A 188 -12.77 -4.21 1.93
CA VAL A 188 -12.12 -5.52 1.88
C VAL A 188 -13.04 -6.52 2.57
N ASN A 189 -13.62 -7.45 1.81
CA ASN A 189 -14.64 -8.40 2.30
C ASN A 189 -15.79 -7.69 3.04
N GLY A 190 -16.24 -6.55 2.52
CA GLY A 190 -17.30 -5.73 3.11
C GLY A 190 -16.84 -4.80 4.25
N SER A 191 -15.62 -4.96 4.77
CA SER A 191 -15.07 -4.08 5.80
C SER A 191 -14.51 -2.81 5.15
N ALA A 192 -15.17 -1.67 5.43
CA ALA A 192 -14.79 -0.39 4.86
C ALA A 192 -13.56 0.21 5.56
N LEU A 193 -12.68 0.82 4.77
CA LEU A 193 -11.57 1.65 5.20
C LEU A 193 -11.55 2.92 4.35
N THR A 194 -11.32 4.06 4.98
CA THR A 194 -11.03 5.31 4.27
C THR A 194 -9.68 5.82 4.72
N LEU A 195 -8.81 6.07 3.76
CA LEU A 195 -7.55 6.77 3.93
C LEU A 195 -7.70 8.16 3.32
N THR A 196 -7.13 9.19 3.93
CA THR A 196 -7.22 10.56 3.40
C THR A 196 -5.87 11.23 3.40
N GLU A 197 -5.68 12.19 2.50
CA GLU A 197 -4.57 13.13 2.48
C GLU A 197 -5.09 14.52 2.06
N GLN A 198 -4.37 15.57 2.45
CA GLN A 198 -4.58 16.90 1.86
C GLN A 198 -3.81 17.01 0.54
N ASN A 199 -4.36 17.77 -0.40
CA ASN A 199 -3.63 18.11 -1.61
C ASN A 199 -2.35 18.85 -1.22
N TYR A 200 -1.28 18.52 -1.93
CA TYR A 200 -0.02 19.25 -1.78
C TYR A 200 -0.18 20.66 -2.38
N PRO A 201 0.42 21.71 -1.79
CA PRO A 201 0.42 23.05 -2.37
C PRO A 201 0.98 23.05 -3.81
N ASP A 202 0.35 23.81 -4.70
CA ASP A 202 0.82 24.04 -6.09
C ASP A 202 2.02 24.99 -6.14
#